data_AF-A0A146L1F0-F1
#
_entry.id   AF-A0A146L1F0-F1
#
_cell.length_a   1.000
_cell.length_b   1.000
_cell.length_c   1.000
_cell.angle_alpha   90.00
_cell.angle_beta   90.00
_cell.angle_gamma   90.00
#
_symmetry.space_group_name_H-M   'P 1'
#
loop_
_entity.id
_entity.type
_entity.pdbx_description
1 polymer ?
#
loop_
_entity_poly.entity_id
_entity_poly.type
_entity_poly.pdbx_seq_one_letter_code
_entity_poly.pdbx_strand_id
1 'polypeptide(L)'
;EPVLSAPSHNPGEPSHCQGFIAWHHVCAVASRQAYKWCVKNSISAGPDGISSCYRPISVSSVVFRHFQKILASRFQVAGVIGDVQRAFWPADGTAEKLTVLQTVISLARIKKRQLHLAALDVAKAFDTVSHLALTDCLRGRLPVCTTRV
;
A
#
# COMPACT_ATOMS: atom_id res chain seq x y z
N GLU A 1 -1.98 7.88 61.99
CA GLU A 1 -2.75 9.00 61.41
C GLU A 1 -2.25 10.33 61.97
N PRO A 2 -1.38 11.08 61.25
CA PRO A 2 -1.73 11.63 59.93
C PRO A 2 -0.60 11.67 58.85
N VAL A 3 -1.05 11.72 57.59
CA VAL A 3 -0.56 12.45 56.40
C VAL A 3 0.95 12.73 56.22
N LEU A 4 1.57 12.11 55.19
CA LEU A 4 2.73 12.68 54.49
C LEU A 4 2.73 12.34 52.99
N SER A 5 2.16 13.28 52.23
CA SER A 5 2.59 13.84 50.94
C SER A 5 3.12 12.94 49.81
N ALA A 6 2.38 12.98 48.69
CA ALA A 6 2.80 12.56 47.35
C ALA A 6 4.00 13.38 46.82
N PRO A 7 4.92 12.78 46.04
CA PRO A 7 5.85 13.55 45.23
C PRO A 7 5.17 14.02 43.94
N SER A 8 5.36 15.31 43.69
CA SER A 8 4.89 16.11 42.58
C SER A 8 5.20 15.53 41.19
N HIS A 9 4.16 15.52 40.36
CA HIS A 9 4.23 15.52 38.91
C HIS A 9 4.97 16.77 38.41
N ASN A 10 6.10 16.58 37.72
CA ASN A 10 6.70 17.60 36.85
C ASN A 10 6.60 17.14 35.40
N PRO A 11 5.98 17.92 34.50
CA PRO A 11 5.89 17.62 33.08
C PRO A 11 7.07 18.24 32.33
N GLY A 12 7.70 17.48 31.45
CA GLY A 12 8.57 18.05 30.42
C GLY A 12 9.90 17.33 30.28
N GLU A 13 9.96 16.36 29.38
CA GLU A 13 10.95 16.35 28.29
C GLU A 13 10.60 15.26 27.25
N PRO A 14 10.89 15.50 25.96
CA PRO A 14 10.25 14.80 24.87
C PRO A 14 10.94 13.47 24.56
N SER A 15 10.17 12.37 24.60
CA SER A 15 10.52 11.05 24.04
C SER A 15 10.72 11.04 22.51
N HIS A 16 10.82 12.23 21.89
CA HIS A 16 10.88 12.46 20.45
C HIS A 16 12.29 12.23 19.85
N CYS A 17 13.34 12.31 20.67
CA CYS A 17 14.73 12.21 20.20
C CYS A 17 15.19 10.78 19.85
N GLN A 18 14.69 9.75 20.55
CA GLN A 18 15.04 8.35 20.23
C GLN A 18 14.45 7.89 18.90
N GLY A 19 13.22 8.32 18.58
CA GLY A 19 12.59 8.04 17.28
C GLY A 19 13.33 8.71 16.11
N PHE A 20 13.86 9.92 16.32
CA PHE A 20 14.56 10.68 15.29
C PHE A 20 15.92 10.06 14.92
N ILE A 21 16.72 9.65 15.91
CA ILE A 21 18.03 9.01 15.67
C ILE A 21 17.82 7.63 15.02
N ALA A 22 16.88 6.82 15.52
CA ALA A 22 16.53 5.55 14.91
C ALA A 22 16.09 5.72 13.45
N TRP A 23 15.31 6.76 13.15
CA TRP A 23 14.91 7.07 11.79
C TRP A 23 16.11 7.52 10.93
N HIS A 24 17.01 8.36 11.43
CA HIS A 24 18.18 8.77 10.64
C HIS A 24 19.10 7.58 10.28
N HIS A 25 19.28 6.62 11.19
CA HIS A 25 20.02 5.40 10.91
C HIS A 25 19.28 4.46 9.95
N VAL A 26 17.96 4.30 10.10
CA VAL A 26 17.14 3.48 9.19
C VAL A 26 17.09 4.10 7.78
N CYS A 27 16.97 5.43 7.66
CA CYS A 27 17.12 6.20 6.43
C CYS A 27 18.42 5.84 5.74
N ALA A 28 19.55 6.03 6.44
CA ALA A 28 20.88 5.87 5.87
C ALA A 28 21.17 4.42 5.45
N VAL A 29 20.67 3.42 6.20
CA VAL A 29 20.79 2.01 5.83
C VAL A 29 19.86 1.66 4.66
N ALA A 30 18.62 2.16 4.65
CA ALA A 30 17.70 1.94 3.53
C ALA A 30 18.22 2.57 2.23
N SER A 31 18.78 3.78 2.27
CA SER A 31 19.40 4.45 1.13
C SER A 31 20.62 3.68 0.59
N ARG A 32 21.42 3.06 1.47
CA ARG A 32 22.54 2.19 1.05
C ARG A 32 22.09 0.80 0.60
N GLN A 33 20.94 0.28 0.98
CA GLN A 33 20.51 -1.05 0.53
C GLN A 33 19.65 -1.00 -0.75
N ALA A 34 19.15 0.18 -1.12
CA ALA A 34 18.28 0.38 -2.28
C ALA A 34 18.96 0.10 -3.64
N TYR A 35 20.29 0.03 -3.72
CA TYR A 35 21.00 -0.21 -4.99
C TYR A 35 21.19 -1.70 -5.34
N LYS A 36 20.89 -2.64 -4.42
CA LYS A 36 21.08 -4.08 -4.64
C LYS A 36 19.75 -4.82 -4.59
N TRP A 37 19.02 -4.77 -5.69
CA TRP A 37 17.86 -5.62 -5.93
C TRP A 37 18.28 -6.86 -6.71
N CYS A 38 17.99 -8.04 -6.18
CA CYS A 38 18.14 -9.27 -6.95
C CYS A 38 16.87 -9.45 -7.79
N VAL A 39 16.99 -9.31 -9.11
CA VAL A 39 15.90 -9.66 -10.03
C VAL A 39 15.91 -11.19 -10.18
N LYS A 40 14.84 -11.82 -9.69
CA LYS A 40 14.56 -13.23 -9.88
C LYS A 40 13.50 -13.39 -10.95
N ASN A 41 13.64 -14.48 -11.70
CA ASN A 41 12.77 -14.78 -12.81
C ASN A 41 11.62 -15.70 -12.36
N SER A 42 10.37 -15.30 -12.55
CA SER A 42 9.21 -16.21 -12.41
C SER A 42 8.52 -16.44 -13.75
N ILE A 43 8.25 -17.70 -14.06
CA ILE A 43 7.48 -18.11 -15.23
C ILE A 43 6.03 -18.22 -14.78
N SER A 44 5.14 -17.39 -15.32
CA SER A 44 3.71 -17.70 -15.25
C SER A 44 3.38 -18.61 -16.43
N ALA A 45 3.08 -19.88 -16.15
CA ALA A 45 2.64 -20.82 -17.17
C ALA A 45 1.28 -20.37 -17.73
N GLY A 46 1.23 -20.06 -19.03
CA GLY A 46 -0.02 -19.89 -19.77
C GLY A 46 -0.66 -21.24 -20.14
N PRO A 47 -1.97 -21.28 -20.44
CA PRO A 47 -2.70 -22.52 -20.75
C PRO A 47 -2.20 -23.27 -22.00
N ASP A 48 -1.32 -22.66 -22.78
CA ASP A 48 -0.87 -23.05 -24.11
C ASP A 48 0.63 -23.38 -24.19
N GLY A 49 1.32 -23.49 -23.04
CA GLY A 49 2.70 -24.01 -22.98
C GLY A 49 3.79 -23.11 -23.60
N ILE A 50 3.41 -21.97 -24.19
CA ILE A 50 4.32 -20.94 -24.69
C ILE A 50 4.72 -20.04 -23.52
N SER A 51 5.97 -20.15 -23.07
CA SER A 51 6.55 -19.46 -21.90
C SER A 51 6.95 -18.00 -22.16
N SER A 52 6.10 -17.22 -22.85
CA SER A 52 6.40 -15.81 -23.15
C SER A 52 6.13 -14.85 -21.97
N CYS A 53 5.40 -15.31 -20.95
CA CYS A 53 5.01 -14.48 -19.81
C CYS A 53 6.07 -14.52 -18.70
N TYR A 54 7.19 -13.85 -18.96
CA TYR A 54 8.23 -13.62 -17.97
C TYR A 54 7.85 -12.45 -17.04
N ARG A 55 7.69 -12.71 -15.74
CA ARG A 55 7.48 -11.64 -14.73
C ARG A 55 8.72 -11.48 -13.84
N PRO A 56 9.44 -10.35 -13.95
CA PRO A 56 10.59 -10.08 -13.09
C PRO A 56 10.13 -9.82 -11.65
N ILE A 57 10.71 -10.54 -10.70
CA ILE A 57 10.49 -10.36 -9.26
C ILE A 57 11.73 -9.75 -8.65
N SER A 58 11.62 -8.51 -8.15
CA SER A 58 12.71 -7.86 -7.42
C SER A 58 12.68 -8.24 -5.95
N VAL A 59 13.68 -9.01 -5.50
CA VAL A 59 13.85 -9.37 -4.09
C VAL A 59 14.80 -8.38 -3.41
N SER A 60 14.24 -7.57 -2.51
CA SER A 60 15.01 -6.66 -1.64
C SER A 60 15.62 -7.40 -0.44
N SER A 61 16.57 -6.74 0.22
CA SER A 61 17.07 -7.16 1.54
C SER A 61 15.96 -7.21 2.60
N VAL A 62 16.19 -8.00 3.65
CA VAL A 62 15.24 -8.11 4.79
C VAL A 62 15.00 -6.74 5.44
N VAL A 63 16.05 -5.94 5.64
CA VAL A 63 15.96 -4.60 6.24
C VAL A 63 15.08 -3.68 5.39
N PHE A 64 15.28 -3.70 4.07
CA PHE A 64 14.50 -2.86 3.18
C PHE A 64 13.02 -3.29 3.11
N ARG A 65 12.72 -4.59 3.24
CA ARG A 65 11.32 -5.07 3.36
C ARG A 65 10.66 -4.62 4.67
N HIS A 66 11.39 -4.62 5.78
CA HIS A 66 10.86 -4.11 7.06
C HIS A 66 10.56 -2.61 6.96
N PHE A 67 11.46 -1.85 6.36
CA PHE A 67 11.24 -0.42 6.12
C PHE A 67 9.99 -0.17 5.26
N GLN A 68 9.84 -0.87 4.14
CA GLN A 68 8.63 -0.79 3.30
C GLN A 68 7.36 -1.17 4.06
N LYS A 69 7.41 -2.19 4.94
CA LYS A 69 6.27 -2.58 5.78
C LYS A 69 5.85 -1.46 6.73
N ILE A 70 6.81 -0.77 7.35
CA ILE A 70 6.54 0.40 8.19
C ILE A 70 5.90 1.51 7.36
N LEU A 71 6.47 1.83 6.19
CA LEU A 71 5.91 2.85 5.29
C LEU A 71 4.48 2.53 4.86
N ALA A 72 4.21 1.28 4.47
CA ALA A 72 2.88 0.84 4.06
C ALA A 72 1.84 1.05 5.17
N SER A 73 2.19 0.68 6.41
CA SER A 73 1.32 0.93 7.58
C SER A 73 1.05 2.42 7.80
N ARG A 74 2.06 3.29 7.58
CA ARG A 74 1.88 4.75 7.73
C ARG A 74 1.03 5.35 6.61
N PHE A 75 1.18 4.89 5.37
CA PHE A 75 0.35 5.35 4.26
C PHE A 75 -1.12 4.96 4.40
N GLN A 76 -1.40 3.80 4.99
CA GLN A 76 -2.78 3.41 5.31
C GLN A 76 -3.42 4.38 6.32
N VAL A 77 -2.70 4.76 7.38
CA VAL A 77 -3.20 5.71 8.38
C VAL A 77 -3.33 7.13 7.82
N ALA A 78 -2.42 7.52 6.92
CA ALA A 78 -2.41 8.85 6.32
C ALA A 78 -3.50 9.05 5.24
N GLY A 79 -4.29 8.03 4.91
CA GLY A 79 -5.36 8.15 3.90
C GLY A 79 -4.83 8.40 2.48
N VAL A 80 -3.58 8.01 2.21
CA VAL A 80 -2.96 8.17 0.87
C VAL A 80 -3.50 7.15 -0.13
N ILE A 81 -4.22 6.12 0.33
CA ILE A 81 -4.86 5.10 -0.52
C ILE A 81 -6.35 5.41 -0.55
N GLY A 82 -6.95 5.44 -1.75
CA GLY A 82 -8.37 5.75 -1.91
C GLY A 82 -9.29 4.66 -1.34
N ASP A 83 -10.46 5.06 -0.82
CA ASP A 83 -11.41 4.20 -0.10
C ASP A 83 -11.96 3.01 -0.93
N VAL A 84 -11.92 3.16 -2.26
CA VAL A 84 -12.42 2.16 -3.20
C VAL A 84 -11.38 1.05 -3.43
N GLN A 85 -10.09 1.30 -3.20
CA GLN A 85 -9.04 0.32 -3.36
C GLN A 85 -9.06 -0.66 -2.18
N ARG A 86 -9.56 -1.87 -2.42
CA ARG A 86 -9.55 -2.96 -1.43
C ARG A 86 -8.42 -3.97 -1.65
N ALA A 87 -7.71 -3.88 -2.76
CA ALA A 87 -6.50 -4.65 -3.00
C ALA A 87 -5.38 -4.20 -2.04
N PHE A 88 -4.65 -5.15 -1.49
CA PHE A 88 -3.55 -4.93 -0.53
C PHE A 88 -3.98 -4.36 0.84
N TRP A 89 -5.27 -4.40 1.16
CA TRP A 89 -5.77 -4.14 2.51
C TRP A 89 -5.71 -5.42 3.36
N PRO A 90 -5.52 -5.36 4.69
CA PRO A 90 -5.64 -6.51 5.59
C PRO A 90 -7.12 -6.93 5.78
N ALA A 91 -7.81 -7.22 4.68
CA ALA A 91 -9.19 -7.70 4.62
C ALA A 91 -9.44 -8.45 3.30
N ASP A 92 -10.50 -9.24 3.22
CA ASP A 92 -10.90 -9.97 2.00
C ASP A 92 -11.53 -9.05 0.95
N GLY A 93 -10.71 -8.17 0.36
CA GLY A 93 -11.16 -7.19 -0.63
C GLY A 93 -11.77 -7.81 -1.89
N THR A 94 -11.35 -9.02 -2.26
CA THR A 94 -11.91 -9.74 -3.42
C THR A 94 -13.34 -10.20 -3.17
N ALA A 95 -13.63 -10.75 -1.99
CA ALA A 95 -14.96 -11.22 -1.64
C ALA A 95 -15.95 -10.06 -1.63
N GLU A 96 -15.59 -8.94 -1.00
CA GLU A 96 -16.42 -7.74 -0.95
C GLU A 96 -16.74 -7.21 -2.35
N LYS A 97 -15.73 -7.10 -3.24
CA LYS A 97 -15.95 -6.65 -4.62
C LYS A 97 -16.81 -7.61 -5.42
N LEU A 98 -16.65 -8.92 -5.21
CA LEU A 98 -17.47 -9.94 -5.87
C LEU A 98 -18.93 -9.85 -5.41
N THR A 99 -19.19 -9.70 -4.11
CA THR A 99 -20.53 -9.52 -3.57
C THR A 99 -21.20 -8.25 -4.12
N VAL A 100 -20.47 -7.13 -4.20
CA VAL A 100 -20.97 -5.89 -4.80
C VAL A 100 -21.34 -6.11 -6.26
N LEU A 101 -20.46 -6.75 -7.04
CA LEU A 101 -20.71 -7.04 -8.45
C LEU A 101 -21.94 -7.94 -8.64
N GLN A 102 -22.05 -9.03 -7.87
CA GLN A 102 -23.20 -9.93 -7.89
C GLN A 102 -24.51 -9.22 -7.55
N THR A 103 -24.46 -8.31 -6.58
CA THR A 103 -25.62 -7.48 -6.18
C THR A 103 -26.03 -6.55 -7.32
N VAL A 104 -25.09 -5.85 -7.96
CA VAL A 104 -25.36 -4.95 -9.10
C VAL A 104 -25.98 -5.72 -10.28
N ILE A 105 -25.44 -6.89 -10.62
CA ILE A 105 -25.98 -7.77 -11.67
C ILE A 105 -27.41 -8.20 -11.32
N SER A 106 -27.64 -8.64 -10.07
CA SER A 106 -28.96 -9.09 -9.62
C SER A 106 -30.00 -7.97 -9.67
N LEU A 107 -29.64 -6.76 -9.24
CA LEU A 107 -30.50 -5.58 -9.31
C LEU A 107 -30.83 -5.18 -10.75
N ALA A 108 -29.87 -5.25 -11.67
CA ALA A 108 -30.11 -4.99 -13.08
C ALA A 108 -31.12 -5.98 -13.69
N ARG A 109 -31.01 -7.27 -13.31
CA ARG A 109 -31.96 -8.32 -13.73
C ARG A 109 -33.36 -8.07 -13.20
N ILE A 110 -33.50 -7.77 -11.90
CA ILE A 110 -34.81 -7.48 -11.27
C ILE A 110 -35.45 -6.26 -11.91
N LYS A 111 -34.68 -5.20 -12.15
CA LYS A 111 -35.18 -3.93 -12.72
C LYS A 111 -35.31 -3.96 -14.24
N LYS A 112 -34.96 -5.07 -14.90
CA LYS A 112 -34.93 -5.22 -16.37
C LYS A 112 -34.17 -4.08 -17.07
N ARG A 113 -33.05 -3.64 -16.49
CA ARG A 113 -32.20 -2.59 -17.05
C ARG A 113 -30.96 -3.18 -17.70
N GLN A 114 -30.45 -2.52 -18.73
CA GLN A 114 -29.16 -2.88 -19.33
C GLN A 114 -28.03 -2.52 -18.36
N LEU A 115 -27.06 -3.42 -18.22
CA LEU A 115 -25.86 -3.26 -17.42
C LEU A 115 -24.64 -3.50 -18.31
N HIS A 116 -23.75 -2.53 -18.39
CA HIS A 116 -22.49 -2.64 -19.12
C HIS A 116 -21.35 -2.79 -18.13
N LEU A 117 -20.49 -3.80 -18.35
CA LEU A 117 -19.32 -4.07 -17.54
C LEU A 117 -18.07 -3.88 -18.40
N ALA A 118 -17.12 -3.10 -17.89
CA ALA A 118 -15.80 -2.94 -18.48
C ALA A 118 -14.76 -3.54 -17.54
N ALA A 119 -14.00 -4.52 -18.04
CA ALA A 119 -12.82 -5.04 -17.35
C ALA A 119 -11.60 -4.28 -17.88
N LEU A 120 -10.86 -3.64 -16.96
CA LEU A 120 -9.67 -2.86 -17.28
C LEU A 120 -8.46 -3.51 -16.58
N ASP A 121 -7.40 -3.74 -17.35
CA ASP A 121 -6.11 -4.23 -16.84
C ASP A 121 -4.98 -3.35 -17.38
N VAL A 122 -3.96 -3.13 -16.55
CA VAL A 122 -2.83 -2.24 -16.87
C VAL A 122 -1.61 -3.08 -17.20
N ALA A 123 -1.11 -2.95 -18.43
CA ALA A 123 0.11 -3.63 -18.85
C ALA A 123 1.32 -3.16 -18.03
N LYS A 124 2.08 -4.12 -17.49
CA LYS A 124 3.33 -3.87 -16.74
C LYS A 124 3.16 -2.80 -15.64
N ALA A 125 2.07 -2.89 -14.86
CA ALA A 125 1.69 -1.87 -13.88
C ALA A 125 2.81 -1.47 -12.90
N PHE A 126 3.70 -2.39 -12.51
CA PHE A 126 4.82 -2.10 -11.60
C PHE A 126 6.06 -1.52 -12.30
N ASP A 127 6.30 -1.90 -13.55
CA ASP A 127 7.47 -1.45 -14.31
C ASP A 127 7.23 -0.07 -14.96
N THR A 128 5.96 0.30 -15.19
CA THR A 128 5.58 1.48 -15.96
C THR A 128 5.23 2.69 -15.08
N VAL A 129 5.51 2.63 -13.77
CA VAL A 129 5.21 3.72 -12.84
C VAL A 129 6.20 4.87 -13.03
N SER A 130 5.70 6.06 -13.37
CA SER A 130 6.51 7.28 -13.44
C SER A 130 6.93 7.76 -12.04
N HIS A 131 8.23 7.97 -11.83
CA HIS A 131 8.77 8.53 -10.58
C HIS A 131 8.26 9.95 -10.30
N LEU A 132 8.00 10.74 -11.34
CA LEU A 132 7.44 12.08 -11.20
C LEU A 132 6.01 12.01 -10.66
N ALA A 133 5.18 11.15 -11.26
CA ALA A 133 3.80 10.94 -10.82
C ALA A 133 3.74 10.46 -9.37
N LEU A 134 4.61 9.52 -8.97
CA LEU A 134 4.71 9.05 -7.59
C LEU A 134 5.06 10.20 -6.62
N THR A 135 6.03 11.03 -7.00
CA THR A 135 6.46 12.17 -6.18
C THR A 135 5.36 13.21 -6.02
N ASP A 136 4.62 13.50 -7.09
CA ASP A 136 3.51 14.45 -7.05
C ASP A 136 2.31 13.91 -6.25
N CYS A 137 2.02 12.61 -6.32
CA CYS A 137 1.03 11.96 -5.45
C CYS A 137 1.42 12.09 -3.96
N LEU A 138 2.68 11.81 -3.62
CA LEU A 138 3.16 11.91 -2.23
C LEU A 138 3.18 13.35 -1.71
N ARG A 139 3.33 14.34 -2.59
CA ARG A 139 3.22 15.77 -2.26
C ARG A 139 1.79 16.29 -2.24
N GLY A 140 0.79 15.44 -2.50
CA GLY A 140 -0.63 15.83 -2.55
C GLY A 140 -0.99 16.71 -3.76
N ARG A 141 -0.15 16.72 -4.81
CA ARG A 141 -0.38 17.51 -6.04
C ARG A 141 -1.25 16.79 -7.06
N LEU A 142 -1.35 15.47 -6.95
CA LEU A 142 -2.28 14.63 -7.71
C LEU A 142 -3.37 14.12 -6.77
N PRO A 143 -4.65 14.17 -7.19
CA PRO A 143 -5.73 13.56 -6.41
C PRO A 143 -5.50 12.05 -6.39
N VAL A 144 -5.29 11.49 -5.19
CA VAL A 144 -5.35 10.03 -5.03
C VAL A 144 -6.82 9.66 -5.18
N CYS A 145 -7.14 8.77 -6.13
CA CYS A 145 -8.49 8.34 -6.53
C CYS A 145 -9.52 8.37 -5.38
N THR A 146 -10.06 9.55 -5.11
CA THR A 146 -11.14 9.78 -4.17
C THR A 146 -12.36 9.85 -5.05
N THR A 147 -13.02 8.71 -5.26
CA THR A 147 -14.33 8.74 -5.88
C THR A 147 -15.26 9.38 -4.85
N ARG A 148 -15.43 10.71 -4.91
CA ARG A 148 -16.60 11.35 -4.31
C ARG A 148 -17.79 10.84 -5.11
N VAL A 149 -18.53 9.91 -4.51
CA VAL A 149 -19.86 9.50 -4.95
C VAL A 149 -20.85 10.59 -4.54
#